data_AF-A0A536ZK59-F1
#
_entry.id   AF-A0A536ZK59-F1
#
_cell.length_a   1.000
_cell.length_b   1.000
_cell.length_c   1.000
_cell.angle_alpha   90.00
_cell.angle_beta   90.00
_cell.angle_gamma   90.00
#
_symmetry.space_group_name_H-M   'P 1'
#
loop_
_entity.id
_entity.type
_entity.pdbx_description
1 polymer ?
#
loop_
_entity_poly.entity_id
_entity_poly.type
_entity_poly.pdbx_seq_one_letter_code
_entity_poly.pdbx_strand_id
1 'polypeptide(L)' 'MKALIVTADDFGLAPEVNEGIELAHTTGILTAASLMVRGAAVD' A
#
# COMPACT_ATOMS: atom_id res chain seq x y z
N MET A 1 -0.26 26.70 0.17
CA MET A 1 0.13 25.47 -0.57
C MET A 1 -0.86 24.37 -0.20
N LYS A 2 -1.25 23.50 -1.13
CA LYS A 2 -2.12 22.34 -0.84
C LYS A 2 -1.30 21.06 -1.06
N ALA A 3 -1.43 20.11 -0.14
CA ALA A 3 -0.83 18.78 -0.24
C ALA A 3 -1.94 17.73 -0.38
N LEU A 4 -1.66 16.65 -1.09
CA LEU A 4 -2.55 15.51 -1.26
C LEU A 4 -1.79 14.24 -0.87
N ILE A 5 -2.39 13.45 0.02
CA ILE A 5 -1.92 12.10 0.36
C ILE A 5 -2.91 11.14 -0.26
N VAL A 6 -2.41 10.25 -1.11
CA VAL A 6 -3.18 9.14 -1.68
C VAL A 6 -2.73 7.87 -0.97
N THR A 7 -3.67 7.21 -0.30
CA THR A 7 -3.41 6.04 0.53
C THR A 7 -4.02 4.78 -0.09
N ALA A 8 -3.33 3.65 0.06
CA ALA A 8 -3.93 2.32 -0.08
C ALA A 8 -4.11 1.68 1.29
N ASP A 9 -5.15 0.85 1.41
CA ASP A 9 -5.37 -0.01 2.57
C ASP A 9 -4.94 -1.43 2.27
N ASP A 10 -4.94 -2.28 3.29
CA ASP A 10 -4.72 -3.74 3.19
C ASP A 10 -3.29 -4.20 2.84
N PHE A 11 -2.27 -3.33 2.93
CA PHE A 11 -0.89 -3.77 2.78
C PHE A 11 -0.55 -4.79 3.87
N GLY A 12 -0.03 -5.95 3.49
CA GLY A 12 0.18 -7.12 4.36
C GLY A 12 -0.94 -8.16 4.35
N LEU A 13 -2.05 -7.93 3.62
CA LEU A 13 -3.18 -8.87 3.58
C LEU A 13 -2.85 -10.15 2.78
N ALA A 14 -2.33 -10.00 1.57
CA ALA A 14 -1.96 -11.09 0.65
C ALA A 14 -0.79 -10.65 -0.26
N PRO A 15 0.04 -11.57 -0.77
CA PRO A 15 1.17 -11.21 -1.63
C PRO A 15 0.76 -10.40 -2.87
N GLU A 16 -0.35 -10.76 -3.51
CA GLU A 16 -0.87 -10.07 -4.70
C GLU A 16 -1.33 -8.63 -4.37
N VAL A 17 -1.85 -8.42 -3.15
CA VAL A 17 -2.21 -7.08 -2.66
C VAL A 17 -0.95 -6.25 -2.42
N ASN A 18 0.10 -6.84 -1.84
CA ASN A 18 1.37 -6.16 -1.63
C ASN A 18 2.00 -5.73 -2.96
N GLU A 19 2.08 -6.65 -3.93
CA GLU A 19 2.61 -6.37 -5.27
C GLU A 19 1.83 -5.24 -5.96
N GLY A 20 0.49 -5.25 -5.87
CA GLY A 20 -0.35 -4.21 -6.44
C GLY A 20 -0.10 -2.84 -5.80
N ILE A 21 0.04 -2.79 -4.47
CA ILE A 21 0.31 -1.56 -3.72
C ILE A 21 1.72 -1.04 -4.03
N GLU A 22 2.72 -1.92 -4.09
CA GLU A 22 4.09 -1.56 -4.48
C GLU A 22 4.13 -1.00 -5.90
N LEU A 23 3.45 -1.63 -6.86
CA LEU A 23 3.36 -1.13 -8.22
C LEU A 23 2.67 0.23 -8.28
N ALA A 24 1.56 0.41 -7.58
CA ALA A 24 0.82 1.67 -7.54
C ALA A 24 1.56 2.79 -6.80
N HIS A 25 2.51 2.47 -5.91
CA HIS A 25 3.43 3.43 -5.29
C HIS A 25 4.61 3.78 -6.21
N THR A 26 5.22 2.78 -6.84
CA THR A 26 6.44 2.97 -7.65
C THR A 26 6.15 3.51 -9.05
N THR A 27 4.99 3.18 -9.61
CA THR A 27 4.61 3.56 -10.99
C THR A 27 3.28 4.33 -11.06
N GLY A 28 2.60 4.51 -9.92
CA GLY A 28 1.32 5.19 -9.84
C GLY A 28 1.36 6.47 -8.99
N ILE A 29 0.25 6.77 -8.32
CA ILE A 29 0.07 7.99 -7.53
C ILE A 29 0.03 7.74 -6.02
N LEU A 30 0.16 6.49 -5.56
CA LEU A 30 0.12 6.20 -4.12
C LEU A 30 1.32 6.83 -3.43
N THR A 31 1.03 7.49 -2.32
CA THR A 31 2.03 8.18 -1.50
C THR A 31 2.22 7.53 -0.12
N ALA A 32 1.28 6.68 0.30
CA ALA A 32 1.31 5.94 1.55
C ALA A 32 0.43 4.69 1.47
N ALA A 33 0.62 3.77 2.42
CA ALA A 33 -0.27 2.64 2.63
C ALA A 33 -0.38 2.31 4.13
N SER A 34 -1.48 1.68 4.55
CA SER A 34 -1.67 1.18 5.92
C SER A 34 -1.24 -0.29 6.03
N LEU A 35 -0.35 -0.59 6.97
CA LEU A 35 0.14 -1.96 7.20
C LEU A 35 -0.78 -2.74 8.14
N MET A 36 -1.31 -3.85 7.65
CA MET A 36 -2.00 -4.88 8.41
C MET A 36 -1.02 -5.73 9.19
N VAL A 37 -0.55 -5.28 10.36
CA VAL A 37 0.51 -5.96 11.16
C VAL A 37 0.25 -7.44 11.49
N ARG A 38 -1.01 -7.91 11.44
CA ARG A 38 -1.40 -9.32 11.62
C ARG A 38 -1.87 -10.01 10.33
N GLY A 39 -1.65 -9.38 9.19
CA GLY A 39 -2.03 -9.88 7.88
C GLY A 39 -1.19 -11.09 7.49
N ALA A 40 -1.75 -11.93 6.62
CA ALA A 40 -1.13 -13.21 6.26
C ALA A 40 0.14 -13.05 5.39
N ALA A 41 0.35 -11.86 4.83
CA ALA A 41 1.50 -11.51 4.00
C ALA A 41 2.33 -10.38 4.62
N VAL A 42 2.37 -10.32 5.95
CA VAL A 42 3.38 -9.52 6.67
C VAL A 42 4.61 -10.38 6.88
N ASP A 43 5.74 -9.91 6.35
CA ASP A 43 7.06 -10.49 6.57
C ASP A 43 7.80 -9.83 7.75
#